data_AF-A0A4V1YI60-F1
#
_entry.id   AF-A0A4V1YI60-F1
#
_cell.length_a   1.000
_cell.length_b   1.000
_cell.length_c   1.000
_cell.angle_alpha   90.00
_cell.angle_beta   90.00
_cell.angle_gamma   90.00
#
_symmetry.space_group_name_H-M   'P 1'
#
loop_
_entity.id
_entity.type
_entity.pdbx_description
1 polymer ?
#
loop_
_entity_poly.entity_id
_entity_poly.type
_entity_poly.pdbx_seq_one_letter_code
_entity_poly.pdbx_strand_id
1 'polypeptide(L)'
;MKSINDLQTAVRNILANNGLTELSFGEPDELNDPTYIIWFDNDCRPYDDPVQKVRLEEDGIAVELNARDFGNTVTVYDYDIDRIEWWEGIRANLLEVLGRDGRRRCPVCGKPLKGKRRYCGDNCRKLATPERTAEQVAKKANRNIRRLASLAAGKDKAYKEQLIKKYSIGQV
;
A
#
# COMPACT_ATOMS: atom_id res chain seq x y z
N MET A 1 -29.18 3.28 -15.43
CA MET A 1 -28.87 3.21 -13.98
C MET A 1 -27.54 2.48 -13.86
N LYS A 2 -26.57 3.00 -13.10
CA LYS A 2 -25.34 2.22 -12.83
C LYS A 2 -25.69 1.15 -11.81
N SER A 3 -25.26 -0.08 -12.04
CA SER A 3 -25.36 -1.13 -11.03
C SER A 3 -24.31 -0.91 -9.94
N ILE A 4 -24.50 -1.54 -8.78
CA ILE A 4 -23.47 -1.58 -7.72
C ILE A 4 -22.16 -2.14 -8.27
N ASN A 5 -22.24 -3.20 -9.09
CA ASN A 5 -21.07 -3.79 -9.75
C ASN A 5 -20.34 -2.77 -10.63
N ASP A 6 -21.06 -1.96 -11.42
CA ASP A 6 -20.43 -0.92 -12.26
C ASP A 6 -19.70 0.12 -11.40
N LEU A 7 -20.26 0.48 -10.24
CA LEU A 7 -19.66 1.45 -9.33
C LEU A 7 -18.44 0.87 -8.61
N GLN A 8 -18.52 -0.37 -8.12
CA GLN A 8 -17.38 -1.09 -7.54
C GLN A 8 -16.24 -1.22 -8.57
N THR A 9 -16.56 -1.58 -9.82
CA THR A 9 -15.59 -1.61 -10.92
C THR A 9 -14.99 -0.21 -11.17
N ALA A 10 -15.80 0.85 -11.13
CA ALA A 10 -15.30 2.21 -11.27
C ALA A 10 -14.33 2.60 -10.13
N VAL A 11 -14.65 2.26 -8.88
CA VAL A 11 -13.78 2.49 -7.72
C VAL A 11 -12.45 1.74 -7.88
N ARG A 12 -12.51 0.43 -8.21
CA ARG A 12 -11.31 -0.38 -8.51
C ARG A 12 -10.46 0.27 -9.60
N ASN A 13 -11.08 0.65 -10.71
CA ASN A 13 -10.40 1.27 -11.84
C ASN A 13 -9.77 2.62 -11.48
N ILE A 14 -10.41 3.44 -10.64
CA ILE A 14 -9.84 4.71 -10.19
C ILE A 14 -8.52 4.46 -9.43
N LEU A 15 -8.50 3.54 -8.47
CA LEU A 15 -7.30 3.22 -7.71
C LEU A 15 -6.22 2.60 -8.60
N ALA A 16 -6.57 1.57 -9.38
CA ALA A 16 -5.64 0.85 -10.25
C ALA A 16 -5.01 1.75 -11.33
N ASN A 17 -5.80 2.59 -12.00
CA ASN A 17 -5.30 3.51 -13.05
C ASN A 17 -4.38 4.61 -12.49
N ASN A 18 -4.44 4.88 -11.19
CA ASN A 18 -3.53 5.79 -10.50
C ASN A 18 -2.36 5.07 -9.81
N GLY A 19 -2.23 3.74 -9.98
CA GLY A 19 -1.18 2.93 -9.37
C GLY A 19 -1.28 2.86 -7.85
N LEU A 20 -2.50 2.90 -7.31
CA LEU A 20 -2.80 2.89 -5.89
C LEU A 20 -3.48 1.57 -5.51
N THR A 21 -3.06 0.98 -4.40
CA THR A 21 -3.80 -0.07 -3.70
C THR A 21 -4.68 0.50 -2.60
N GLU A 22 -4.42 1.72 -2.15
CA GLU A 22 -5.24 2.40 -1.16
C GLU A 22 -5.22 3.92 -1.35
N LEU A 23 -6.30 4.57 -0.94
CA LEU A 23 -6.40 6.03 -0.85
C LEU A 23 -7.11 6.44 0.43
N SER A 24 -6.45 7.28 1.24
CA SER A 24 -7.04 7.93 2.40
C SER A 24 -7.58 9.30 2.02
N PHE A 25 -8.75 9.65 2.57
CA PHE A 25 -9.44 10.90 2.27
C PHE A 25 -9.00 12.07 3.14
N GLY A 26 -8.27 11.82 4.23
CA GLY A 26 -7.92 12.84 5.22
C GLY A 26 -8.99 12.98 6.29
N GLU A 27 -9.09 14.17 6.86
CA GLU A 27 -10.18 14.52 7.78
C GLU A 27 -11.49 14.78 6.99
N PRO A 28 -12.67 14.40 7.51
CA PRO A 28 -13.93 14.53 6.78
C PRO A 28 -14.28 15.97 6.36
N ASP A 29 -13.82 16.98 7.12
CA ASP A 29 -14.04 18.40 6.86
C ASP A 29 -13.20 18.95 5.69
N GLU A 30 -12.23 18.17 5.20
CA GLU A 30 -11.47 18.52 4.00
C GLU A 30 -12.19 18.13 2.69
N LEU A 31 -13.32 17.42 2.77
CA LEU A 31 -14.17 17.03 1.64
C LEU A 31 -15.38 17.96 1.51
N ASN A 32 -15.79 18.23 0.27
CA ASN A 32 -17.01 19.02 0.02
C ASN A 32 -18.29 18.30 0.44
N ASP A 33 -18.35 16.98 0.22
CA ASP A 33 -19.49 16.13 0.56
C ASP A 33 -18.98 14.75 1.02
N PRO A 34 -18.56 14.60 2.29
CA PRO A 34 -18.03 13.35 2.81
C PRO A 34 -19.10 12.25 2.80
N THR A 35 -18.75 11.07 2.30
CA THR A 35 -19.65 9.92 2.32
C THR A 35 -19.71 9.29 3.70
N TYR A 36 -20.93 9.03 4.19
CA TYR A 36 -21.18 8.28 5.41
C TYR A 36 -21.82 6.92 5.09
N ILE A 37 -21.43 5.90 5.86
CA ILE A 37 -21.98 4.55 5.77
C ILE A 37 -22.58 4.17 7.11
N ILE A 38 -23.79 3.61 7.05
CA ILE A 38 -24.43 3.02 8.21
C ILE A 38 -23.90 1.59 8.39
N TRP A 39 -23.29 1.33 9.54
CA TRP A 39 -22.80 0.00 9.92
C TRP A 39 -23.35 -0.39 11.30
N PHE A 40 -23.31 -1.68 11.64
CA PHE A 40 -23.83 -2.21 12.90
C PHE A 40 -22.70 -2.83 13.72
N ASP A 41 -22.65 -2.53 15.02
CA ASP A 41 -21.78 -3.24 15.95
C ASP A 41 -22.31 -4.64 16.30
N ASN A 42 -21.59 -5.34 17.17
CA ASN A 42 -21.95 -6.67 17.65
C ASN A 42 -23.26 -6.70 18.47
N ASP A 43 -23.71 -5.54 18.97
CA ASP A 43 -24.97 -5.36 19.71
C ASP A 43 -26.12 -4.90 18.78
N CYS A 44 -25.91 -4.96 17.46
CA CYS A 44 -26.84 -4.49 16.43
C CYS A 44 -27.20 -3.00 16.56
N ARG A 45 -26.31 -2.18 17.13
CA ARG A 45 -26.50 -0.73 17.18
C ARG A 45 -26.00 -0.11 15.88
N PRO A 46 -26.81 0.74 15.22
CA PRO A 46 -26.39 1.43 14.01
C PRO A 46 -25.47 2.60 14.35
N TYR A 47 -24.45 2.79 13.53
CA TYR A 47 -23.56 3.94 13.54
C TYR A 47 -23.48 4.49 12.12
N ASP A 48 -23.51 5.82 12.00
CA ASP A 48 -23.39 6.52 10.72
C ASP A 48 -22.06 7.26 10.70
N ASP A 49 -21.05 6.69 10.04
CA ASP A 49 -19.67 7.16 10.15
C ASP A 49 -19.04 7.47 8.79
N PRO A 50 -18.16 8.50 8.73
CA PRO A 50 -17.59 8.93 7.48
C PRO A 50 -16.53 7.95 6.99
N VAL A 51 -16.51 7.76 5.68
CA VAL A 51 -15.46 6.99 5.00
C VAL A 51 -14.13 7.74 5.10
N GLN A 52 -13.10 7.06 5.59
CA GLN A 52 -11.76 7.62 5.80
C GLN A 52 -10.73 7.08 4.81
N LYS A 53 -10.90 5.83 4.36
CA LYS A 53 -9.97 5.18 3.43
C LYS A 53 -10.67 4.12 2.60
N VAL A 54 -10.22 3.96 1.36
CA VAL A 54 -10.59 2.83 0.50
C VAL A 54 -9.33 2.04 0.14
N ARG A 55 -9.41 0.72 0.24
CA ARG A 55 -8.34 -0.23 -0.09
C ARG A 55 -8.82 -1.27 -1.10
N LEU A 56 -7.90 -1.67 -1.98
CA LEU A 56 -8.03 -2.85 -2.80
C LEU A 56 -7.31 -4.00 -2.09
N GLU A 57 -8.07 -5.08 -1.86
CA GLU A 57 -7.56 -6.35 -1.33
C GLU A 57 -7.71 -7.44 -2.40
N GLU A 58 -7.16 -8.63 -2.14
CA GLU A 58 -7.20 -9.74 -3.11
C GLU A 58 -8.64 -10.12 -3.47
N ASP A 59 -9.54 -10.10 -2.48
CA ASP A 59 -10.91 -10.59 -2.59
C ASP A 59 -11.96 -9.47 -2.82
N GLY A 60 -11.57 -8.19 -2.77
CA GLY A 60 -12.59 -7.15 -2.64
C GLY A 60 -12.09 -5.71 -2.55
N ILE A 61 -13.05 -4.82 -2.31
CA ILE A 61 -12.79 -3.45 -1.84
C ILE A 61 -13.09 -3.41 -0.35
N ALA A 62 -12.12 -2.95 0.43
CA ALA A 62 -12.29 -2.67 1.85
C ALA A 62 -12.43 -1.15 2.06
N VAL A 63 -13.45 -0.74 2.81
CA VAL A 63 -13.75 0.65 3.12
C VAL A 63 -13.56 0.86 4.62
N GLU A 64 -12.60 1.69 5.02
CA GLU A 64 -12.42 2.07 6.42
C GLU A 64 -13.27 3.28 6.75
N LEU A 65 -14.05 3.15 7.82
CA LEU A 65 -14.83 4.21 8.43
C LEU A 65 -14.11 4.74 9.67
N ASN A 66 -14.18 6.04 9.90
CA ASN A 66 -13.76 6.63 11.17
C ASN A 66 -14.88 6.41 12.20
N ALA A 67 -14.74 5.39 13.05
CA ALA A 67 -15.74 5.01 14.04
C ALA A 67 -15.65 5.95 15.25
N ARG A 68 -16.32 7.11 15.13
CA ARG A 68 -16.12 8.27 16.00
C ARG A 68 -16.42 7.98 17.47
N ASP A 69 -17.41 7.13 17.73
CA ASP A 69 -17.84 6.74 19.08
C ASP A 69 -16.82 5.84 19.79
N PHE A 70 -15.94 5.19 19.02
CA PHE A 70 -14.95 4.23 19.54
C PHE A 70 -13.52 4.79 19.50
N GLY A 71 -13.29 5.92 18.84
CA GLY A 71 -11.96 6.51 18.66
C GLY A 71 -11.01 5.63 17.84
N ASN A 72 -11.56 4.77 16.98
CA ASN A 72 -10.81 3.86 16.11
C ASN A 72 -11.41 3.79 14.70
N THR A 73 -10.95 2.84 13.90
CA THR A 73 -11.48 2.60 12.55
C THR A 73 -12.18 1.26 12.46
N VAL A 74 -13.27 1.21 11.70
CA VAL A 74 -13.99 -0.03 11.35
C VAL A 74 -13.85 -0.27 9.86
N THR A 75 -13.73 -1.53 9.44
CA THR A 75 -13.66 -1.90 8.02
C THR A 75 -14.98 -2.54 7.60
N VAL A 76 -15.59 -1.99 6.55
CA VAL A 76 -16.77 -2.55 5.87
C VAL A 76 -16.32 -3.02 4.49
N TYR A 77 -16.72 -4.23 4.10
CA TYR A 77 -16.33 -4.82 2.83
C TYR A 77 -17.40 -4.57 1.75
N ASP A 78 -16.99 -4.67 0.49
CA ASP A 78 -17.87 -4.40 -0.65
C ASP A 78 -19.16 -5.22 -0.70
N TYR A 79 -19.14 -6.46 -0.18
CA TYR A 79 -20.32 -7.32 -0.08
C TYR A 79 -21.34 -6.87 0.98
N ASP A 80 -20.95 -6.02 1.93
CA ASP A 80 -21.84 -5.43 2.95
C ASP A 80 -22.40 -4.05 2.54
N ILE A 81 -21.91 -3.47 1.43
CA ILE A 81 -22.31 -2.14 0.94
C ILE A 81 -23.32 -2.31 -0.21
N ASP A 82 -24.60 -2.29 0.13
CA ASP A 82 -25.72 -2.57 -0.78
C ASP A 82 -26.47 -1.30 -1.27
N ARG A 83 -25.96 -0.10 -0.96
CA ARG A 83 -26.55 1.19 -1.36
C ARG A 83 -25.78 1.83 -2.50
N ILE A 84 -26.50 2.24 -3.54
CA ILE A 84 -25.93 2.90 -4.72
C ILE A 84 -25.35 4.26 -4.34
N GLU A 85 -26.05 5.00 -3.50
CA GLU A 85 -25.68 6.35 -3.06
C GLU A 85 -24.33 6.36 -2.34
N TRP A 86 -24.08 5.34 -1.51
CA TRP A 86 -22.78 5.19 -0.82
C TRP A 86 -21.65 4.94 -1.81
N TRP A 87 -21.85 4.09 -2.81
CA TRP A 87 -20.84 3.85 -3.85
C TRP A 87 -20.61 5.08 -4.74
N GLU A 88 -21.65 5.85 -5.05
CA GLU A 88 -21.53 7.11 -5.78
C GLU A 88 -20.74 8.14 -4.99
N GLY A 89 -21.02 8.27 -3.69
CA GLY A 89 -20.28 9.12 -2.76
C GLY A 89 -18.81 8.71 -2.66
N ILE A 90 -18.51 7.44 -2.40
CA ILE A 90 -17.13 6.91 -2.32
C ILE A 90 -16.37 7.26 -3.61
N ARG A 91 -16.99 7.03 -4.77
CA ARG A 91 -16.41 7.36 -6.06
C ARG A 91 -16.16 8.85 -6.20
N ALA A 92 -17.08 9.70 -5.75
CA ALA A 92 -16.93 11.15 -5.80
C ALA A 92 -15.78 11.63 -4.90
N ASN A 93 -15.70 11.17 -3.65
CA ASN A 93 -14.62 11.54 -2.73
C ASN A 93 -13.24 11.06 -3.23
N LEU A 94 -13.15 9.85 -3.82
CA LEU A 94 -11.92 9.40 -4.48
C LEU A 94 -11.45 10.39 -5.56
N LEU A 95 -12.36 10.82 -6.44
CA LEU A 95 -12.05 11.75 -7.52
C LEU A 95 -11.68 13.14 -6.99
N GLU A 96 -12.39 13.63 -5.98
CA GLU A 96 -12.11 14.90 -5.31
C GLU A 96 -10.71 14.91 -4.68
N VAL A 97 -10.40 13.88 -3.89
CA VAL A 97 -9.10 13.73 -3.23
C VAL A 97 -7.98 13.64 -4.28
N LEU A 98 -8.16 12.87 -5.36
CA LEU A 98 -7.20 12.81 -6.47
C LEU A 98 -7.06 14.15 -7.22
N GLY A 99 -8.15 14.91 -7.35
CA GLY A 99 -8.15 16.24 -7.94
C GLY A 99 -7.40 17.27 -7.08
N ARG A 100 -7.66 17.26 -5.78
CA ARG A 100 -7.10 18.18 -4.77
C ARG A 100 -5.58 18.02 -4.63
N ASP A 101 -5.11 16.80 -4.40
CA ASP A 101 -3.70 16.58 -4.06
C ASP A 101 -2.80 16.38 -5.30
N GLY A 102 -3.41 16.34 -6.49
CA GLY A 102 -2.75 16.06 -7.76
C GLY A 102 -2.32 14.59 -7.93
N ARG A 103 -1.71 14.28 -9.09
CA ARG A 103 -1.47 12.88 -9.52
C ARG A 103 -0.38 12.13 -8.75
N ARG A 104 0.47 12.79 -7.95
CA ARG A 104 1.65 12.16 -7.35
C ARG A 104 1.40 11.77 -5.90
N ARG A 105 1.03 10.51 -5.70
CA ARG A 105 0.83 9.89 -4.39
C ARG A 105 1.82 8.77 -4.12
N CYS A 106 2.08 8.52 -2.84
CA CYS A 106 2.88 7.40 -2.40
C CYS A 106 2.14 6.11 -2.76
N PRO A 107 2.75 5.19 -3.54
CA PRO A 107 2.07 3.96 -3.98
C PRO A 107 1.82 2.96 -2.84
N VAL A 108 2.33 3.23 -1.64
CA VAL A 108 2.20 2.34 -0.46
C VAL A 108 1.14 2.80 0.52
N CYS A 109 0.91 4.11 0.62
CA CYS A 109 0.06 4.66 1.69
C CYS A 109 -0.89 5.76 1.21
N GLY A 110 -0.97 6.01 -0.10
CA GLY A 110 -1.82 7.04 -0.71
C GLY A 110 -1.46 8.49 -0.38
N LYS A 111 -0.51 8.77 0.54
CA LYS A 111 -0.17 10.15 0.95
C LYS A 111 0.36 11.00 -0.22
N PRO A 112 0.00 12.29 -0.30
CA PRO A 112 0.53 13.20 -1.31
C PRO A 112 2.06 13.28 -1.28
N LEU A 113 2.69 13.29 -2.45
CA LEU A 113 4.14 13.41 -2.58
C LEU A 113 4.54 14.85 -2.84
N LYS A 114 5.45 15.37 -2.02
CA LYS A 114 6.09 16.67 -2.27
C LYS A 114 7.25 16.51 -3.27
N GLY A 115 7.24 17.33 -4.32
CA GLY A 115 8.30 17.39 -5.32
C GLY A 115 8.45 16.11 -6.14
N LYS A 116 9.70 15.73 -6.47
CA LYS A 116 9.99 14.58 -7.36
C LYS A 116 10.10 13.22 -6.63
N ARG A 117 9.78 13.15 -5.34
CA ARG A 117 9.87 11.91 -4.54
C ARG A 117 8.96 10.82 -5.11
N ARG A 118 9.32 9.54 -4.90
CA ARG A 118 8.52 8.36 -5.29
C ARG A 118 7.74 7.74 -4.14
N TYR A 119 8.18 7.96 -2.90
CA TYR A 119 7.54 7.50 -1.66
C TYR A 119 7.47 8.66 -0.68
N CYS A 120 6.47 8.67 0.23
CA CYS A 120 6.30 9.77 1.18
C CYS A 120 7.43 9.83 2.23
N GLY A 121 8.07 8.69 2.49
CA GLY A 121 9.19 8.57 3.44
C GLY A 121 9.85 7.19 3.39
N ASP A 122 10.83 7.01 4.27
CA ASP A 122 11.69 5.81 4.31
C ASP A 122 10.94 4.53 4.69
N ASN A 123 9.92 4.60 5.54
CA ASN A 123 9.09 3.44 5.90
C ASN A 123 8.36 2.88 4.68
N CYS A 124 7.63 3.73 3.93
CA CYS A 124 6.96 3.31 2.70
C CYS A 124 7.95 2.81 1.65
N ARG A 125 9.13 3.44 1.53
CA ARG A 125 10.18 2.94 0.62
C ARG A 125 10.60 1.52 1.01
N LYS A 126 10.78 1.22 2.28
CA LYS A 126 11.17 -0.13 2.77
C LYS A 126 10.07 -1.16 2.51
N LEU A 127 8.82 -0.83 2.79
CA LEU A 127 7.66 -1.69 2.51
C LEU A 127 7.52 -2.01 1.01
N ALA A 128 7.74 -1.02 0.15
CA ALA A 128 7.74 -1.23 -1.30
C ALA A 128 9.03 -1.87 -1.84
N THR A 129 10.08 -2.00 -1.02
CA THR A 129 11.30 -2.66 -1.47
C THR A 129 11.05 -4.16 -1.41
N PRO A 130 11.00 -4.87 -2.55
CA PRO A 130 10.82 -6.32 -2.53
C PRO A 130 11.92 -6.96 -1.69
N GLU A 131 11.57 -7.96 -0.89
CA GLU A 131 12.55 -8.75 -0.17
C GLU A 131 13.57 -9.31 -1.15
N ARG A 132 14.86 -9.21 -0.80
CA ARG A 132 15.90 -9.75 -1.68
C ARG A 132 15.72 -11.24 -1.77
N THR A 133 15.66 -11.77 -2.98
CA THR A 133 15.65 -13.21 -3.19
C THR A 133 16.90 -13.85 -2.59
N ALA A 134 16.80 -15.12 -2.18
CA ALA A 134 17.94 -15.88 -1.66
C ALA A 134 19.15 -15.79 -2.61
N GLU A 135 18.91 -15.78 -3.92
CA GLU A 135 19.93 -15.60 -4.95
C GLU A 135 20.60 -14.21 -4.91
N GLN A 136 19.82 -13.14 -4.75
CA GLN A 136 20.38 -11.79 -4.61
C GLN A 136 21.20 -11.64 -3.33
N VAL A 137 20.78 -12.28 -2.24
CA VAL A 137 21.52 -12.35 -0.98
C VAL A 137 22.84 -13.11 -1.17
N ALA A 138 22.80 -14.30 -1.75
CA ALA A 138 23.98 -15.11 -2.05
C ALA A 138 24.97 -14.37 -2.96
N LYS A 139 24.48 -13.71 -4.02
CA LYS A 139 25.31 -12.90 -4.94
C LYS A 139 25.97 -11.72 -4.25
N LYS A 140 25.29 -11.09 -3.27
CA LYS A 140 25.87 -9.99 -2.48
C LYS A 140 26.91 -10.52 -1.48
N ALA A 141 26.60 -11.61 -0.79
CA ALA A 141 27.51 -12.26 0.14
C ALA A 141 28.80 -12.72 -0.56
N ASN A 142 28.68 -13.42 -1.70
CA ASN A 142 29.83 -13.90 -2.47
C ASN A 142 30.71 -12.77 -3.00
N ARG A 143 30.14 -11.60 -3.34
CA ARG A 143 30.93 -10.40 -3.66
C ARG A 143 31.74 -9.90 -2.48
N ASN A 144 31.14 -9.86 -1.29
CA ASN A 144 31.86 -9.46 -0.06
C ASN A 144 32.95 -10.48 0.31
N ILE A 145 32.65 -11.78 0.23
CA ILE A 145 33.62 -12.87 0.47
C ILE A 145 34.82 -12.73 -0.45
N ARG A 146 34.61 -12.49 -1.76
CA ARG A 146 35.72 -12.28 -2.71
C ARG A 146 36.56 -11.07 -2.35
N ARG A 147 35.93 -9.96 -1.92
CA ARG A 147 36.64 -8.74 -1.49
C ARG A 147 37.47 -9.01 -0.23
N LEU A 148 36.89 -9.66 0.77
CA LEU A 148 37.57 -10.01 2.03
C LEU A 148 38.70 -11.01 1.82
N ALA A 149 38.49 -12.05 0.99
CA ALA A 149 39.52 -12.99 0.61
C ALA A 149 40.70 -12.30 -0.10
N SER A 150 40.41 -11.32 -0.97
CA SER A 150 41.43 -10.50 -1.61
C SER A 150 42.24 -9.67 -0.62
N LEU A 151 41.60 -9.10 0.40
CA LEU A 151 42.26 -8.33 1.45
C LEU A 151 43.11 -9.22 2.35
N ALA A 152 42.57 -10.38 2.76
CA ALA A 152 43.24 -11.32 3.64
C ALA A 152 44.45 -12.01 2.98
N ALA A 153 44.35 -12.33 1.69
CA ALA A 153 45.41 -13.05 0.98
C ALA A 153 46.50 -12.16 0.38
N GLY A 154 46.27 -10.85 0.26
CA GLY A 154 47.23 -9.92 -0.33
C GLY A 154 47.63 -10.33 -1.76
N LYS A 155 48.89 -10.73 -1.95
CA LYS A 155 49.43 -11.19 -3.26
C LYS A 155 49.32 -12.71 -3.47
N ASP A 156 48.98 -13.49 -2.44
CA ASP A 156 48.87 -14.95 -2.55
C ASP A 156 47.56 -15.34 -3.25
N LYS A 157 47.69 -15.75 -4.52
CA LYS A 157 46.54 -16.16 -5.34
C LYS A 157 45.95 -17.50 -4.90
N ALA A 158 46.79 -18.46 -4.46
CA ALA A 158 46.33 -19.79 -4.07
C ALA A 158 45.52 -19.72 -2.78
N TYR A 159 46.01 -18.94 -1.81
CA TYR A 159 45.28 -18.71 -0.55
C TYR A 159 43.97 -17.95 -0.76
N LYS A 160 43.94 -16.97 -1.67
CA LYS A 160 42.70 -16.27 -2.06
C LYS A 160 41.65 -17.22 -2.63
N GLU A 161 42.03 -18.09 -3.55
CA GLU A 161 41.13 -19.07 -4.18
C GLU A 161 40.58 -20.06 -3.14
N GLN A 162 41.41 -20.51 -2.21
CA GLN A 162 40.99 -21.38 -1.11
C GLN A 162 39.93 -20.71 -0.23
N LEU A 163 40.12 -19.44 0.13
CA LEU A 163 39.15 -18.67 0.92
C LEU A 163 37.83 -18.49 0.17
N ILE A 164 37.87 -18.14 -1.12
CA ILE A 164 36.64 -17.99 -1.93
C ILE A 164 35.87 -19.31 -1.99
N LYS A 165 36.56 -20.43 -2.23
CA LYS A 165 35.93 -21.75 -2.30
C LYS A 165 35.31 -22.18 -0.96
N LYS A 166 35.99 -21.89 0.16
CA LYS A 166 35.53 -22.29 1.49
C LYS A 166 34.29 -21.50 1.96
N TYR A 167 34.22 -20.22 1.62
CA TYR A 167 33.22 -19.31 2.20
C TYR A 167 32.09 -18.91 1.25
N SER A 168 32.18 -19.20 -0.05
CA SER A 168 31.08 -18.91 -0.98
C SER A 168 29.82 -19.68 -0.62
N ILE A 169 28.67 -19.02 -0.69
CA ILE A 169 27.36 -19.57 -0.35
C ILE A 169 26.42 -19.59 -1.55
N GLY A 170 25.46 -20.52 -1.56
CA GLY A 170 24.48 -20.65 -2.65
C GLY A 170 25.07 -21.12 -3.98
N GLN A 171 26.11 -21.96 -3.92
CA GLN A 171 26.61 -22.67 -5.11
C GLN A 171 25.67 -23.84 -5.40
N VAL A 172 25.00 -23.77 -6.57
CA VAL A 172 24.54 -24.96 -7.31
C VAL A 172 25.71 -25.43 -8.15
#